data_AF-A0A6V7XV97-F1
#
_entry.id   AF-A0A6V7XV97-F1
#
_cell.length_a   1.000
_cell.length_b   1.000
_cell.length_c   1.000
_cell.angle_alpha   90.00
_cell.angle_beta   90.00
_cell.angle_gamma   90.00
#
_symmetry.space_group_name_H-M   'P 1'
#
loop_
_entity.id
_entity.type
_entity.pdbx_description
1 polymer ?
#
loop_
_entity_poly.entity_id
_entity_poly.type
_entity_poly.pdbx_seq_one_letter_code
_entity_poly.pdbx_strand_id
1 'polypeptide(L)'
;MAKFDLIMKCDDDTVQTKQNRGRLRGANQVIADVIMSKEQLYDMFQQILKVKKFEHQIIYNALQLDNPDEQAAAIRREVATREETLRDIPRLKRVMPKFVVKDMDTLFIDEVRQSINLLISNLESVPVAPRQTLGRKKEKNKSSR
;
A
#
# COMPACT_ATOMS: atom_id res chain seq x y z
N MET A 1 42.66 33.84 14.18
CA MET A 1 42.85 33.99 12.73
C MET A 1 41.74 33.20 12.05
N ALA A 2 40.85 33.93 11.37
CA ALA A 2 39.74 33.40 10.58
C ALA A 2 40.19 33.10 9.15
N LYS A 3 39.24 32.56 8.37
CA LYS A 3 39.20 32.44 6.90
C LYS A 3 40.02 31.32 6.27
N PHE A 4 39.31 30.23 5.95
CA PHE A 4 39.17 29.89 4.54
C PHE A 4 37.70 29.59 4.24
N ASP A 5 37.08 30.58 3.61
CA ASP A 5 35.90 30.40 2.76
C ASP A 5 36.26 29.42 1.65
N LEU A 6 35.52 28.31 1.54
CA LEU A 6 35.16 27.79 0.23
C LEU A 6 33.69 27.41 0.26
N ILE A 7 32.90 28.41 -0.11
CA ILE A 7 31.53 28.31 -0.60
C ILE A 7 31.56 27.39 -1.81
N MET A 8 31.08 26.15 -1.66
CA MET A 8 30.59 25.34 -2.78
C MET A 8 29.07 25.35 -2.73
N LYS A 9 28.54 26.19 -3.60
CA LYS A 9 27.16 26.30 -4.04
C LYS A 9 26.69 24.94 -4.61
N CYS A 10 25.69 24.31 -3.98
CA CYS A 10 24.77 23.33 -4.57
C CYS A 10 23.63 23.13 -3.55
N ASP A 11 22.65 24.04 -3.52
CA ASP A 11 21.40 23.97 -4.29
C ASP A 11 20.52 22.75 -3.91
N ASP A 12 19.57 23.04 -3.01
CA ASP A 12 18.13 22.78 -3.18
C ASP A 12 17.45 21.40 -2.97
N ASP A 13 17.99 20.48 -2.15
CA ASP A 13 17.28 19.20 -1.88
C ASP A 13 16.96 18.86 -0.40
N THR A 14 17.20 19.77 0.55
CA THR A 14 17.01 19.45 1.99
C THR A 14 15.82 20.13 2.68
N VAL A 15 15.00 20.89 1.95
CA VAL A 15 13.92 21.70 2.54
C VAL A 15 12.57 20.95 2.65
N GLN A 16 12.32 19.88 1.90
CA GLN A 16 10.99 19.23 1.92
C GLN A 16 10.74 18.32 3.14
N THR A 17 11.78 17.78 3.78
CA THR A 17 11.59 16.77 4.85
C THR A 17 11.37 17.37 6.25
N LYS A 18 11.63 18.67 6.44
CA LYS A 18 11.50 19.33 7.76
C LYS A 18 10.22 20.14 7.97
N GLN A 19 9.42 20.37 6.93
CA GLN A 19 8.21 21.20 7.05
C GLN A 19 6.95 20.43 7.52
N ASN A 20 6.97 19.10 7.52
CA ASN A 20 5.76 18.29 7.82
C ASN A 20 5.53 17.94 9.29
N ARG A 21 6.36 18.41 10.24
CA ARG A 21 6.21 18.05 11.67
C ARG A 21 5.46 19.06 12.55
N GLY A 22 4.94 20.16 11.99
CA GLY A 22 4.50 21.30 12.81
C GLY A 22 3.04 21.78 12.69
N ARG A 23 2.16 21.21 11.84
CA ARG A 23 0.87 21.86 11.54
C ARG A 23 -0.43 21.13 11.89
N LEU A 24 -0.37 19.91 12.44
CA LEU A 24 -1.58 19.07 12.51
C LEU A 24 -2.35 19.09 13.84
N ARG A 25 -1.84 19.76 14.89
CA ARG A 25 -2.54 19.76 16.19
C ARG A 25 -3.73 20.75 16.27
N GLY A 26 -3.86 21.67 15.31
CA GLY A 26 -4.93 22.69 15.30
C GLY A 26 -6.07 22.45 14.31
N ALA A 27 -5.98 21.43 13.45
CA ALA A 27 -6.92 21.25 12.34
C ALA A 27 -8.11 20.32 12.66
N ASN A 28 -7.99 19.44 13.65
CA ASN A 28 -8.99 18.40 13.93
C ASN A 28 -10.33 18.93 14.47
N GLN A 29 -10.44 20.22 14.79
CA GLN A 29 -11.65 20.80 15.40
C GLN A 29 -12.57 21.52 14.41
N VAL A 30 -12.16 21.73 13.15
CA VAL A 30 -12.90 22.58 12.18
C VAL A 30 -13.49 21.79 10.99
N ILE A 31 -13.29 20.48 10.94
CA ILE A 31 -13.48 19.67 9.72
C ILE A 31 -14.88 19.06 9.57
N ALA A 32 -15.79 19.23 10.53
CA ALA A 32 -17.11 18.60 10.45
C ALA A 32 -18.03 19.18 9.34
N ASP A 33 -17.85 20.46 8.95
CA ASP A 33 -18.77 21.17 8.03
C ASP A 33 -18.20 21.48 6.64
N VAL A 34 -17.01 20.99 6.29
CA VAL A 34 -16.43 21.16 4.94
C VAL A 34 -16.30 19.80 4.27
N ILE A 35 -16.97 19.61 3.13
CA ILE A 35 -16.76 18.43 2.28
C ILE A 35 -15.29 18.40 1.86
N MET A 36 -14.54 17.43 2.39
CA MET A 36 -13.13 17.22 2.06
C MET A 36 -12.98 16.74 0.61
N SER A 37 -11.91 17.20 -0.06
CA SER A 37 -11.52 16.69 -1.37
C SER A 37 -11.02 15.24 -1.30
N LYS A 38 -10.99 14.54 -2.45
CA LYS A 38 -10.46 13.17 -2.54
C LYS A 38 -8.99 13.07 -2.08
N GLU A 39 -8.19 14.09 -2.35
CA GLU A 39 -6.78 14.14 -1.94
C GLU A 39 -6.63 14.32 -0.43
N GLN A 40 -7.45 15.19 0.17
CA GLN A 40 -7.48 15.37 1.62
C GLN A 40 -7.91 14.10 2.35
N LEU A 41 -8.91 13.39 1.81
CA LEU A 41 -9.31 12.08 2.33
C LEU A 41 -8.19 11.05 2.18
N TYR A 42 -7.50 11.03 1.03
CA TYR A 42 -6.36 10.14 0.81
C TYR A 42 -5.27 10.36 1.88
N ASP A 43 -4.87 11.60 2.11
CA ASP A 43 -3.83 11.91 3.10
C ASP A 43 -4.30 11.65 4.54
N MET A 44 -5.56 11.96 4.85
CA MET A 44 -6.15 11.70 6.15
C MET A 44 -6.18 10.18 6.44
N PHE A 45 -6.67 9.36 5.51
CA PHE A 45 -6.71 7.91 5.69
C PHE A 45 -5.32 7.29 5.75
N GLN A 46 -4.35 7.77 4.97
CA GLN A 46 -2.97 7.34 5.09
C GLN A 46 -2.43 7.58 6.52
N GLN A 47 -2.70 8.76 7.08
CA GLN A 47 -2.26 9.12 8.44
C GLN A 47 -2.97 8.29 9.52
N ILE A 48 -4.27 8.04 9.38
CA ILE A 48 -5.05 7.23 10.32
C ILE A 48 -4.57 5.78 10.32
N LEU A 49 -4.38 5.19 9.14
CA LEU A 49 -3.94 3.81 8.97
C LEU A 49 -2.46 3.61 9.31
N LYS A 50 -1.66 4.69 9.31
CA LYS A 50 -0.20 4.67 9.56
C LYS A 50 0.57 3.73 8.64
N VAL A 51 0.13 3.61 7.39
CA VAL A 51 0.77 2.81 6.35
C VAL A 51 1.64 3.67 5.44
N LYS A 52 2.56 3.04 4.70
CA LYS A 52 3.39 3.76 3.73
C LYS A 52 2.53 4.20 2.53
N LYS A 53 2.94 5.27 1.85
CA LYS A 53 2.20 5.84 0.70
C LYS A 53 1.88 4.80 -0.38
N PHE A 54 2.82 3.90 -0.68
CA PHE A 54 2.60 2.85 -1.69
C PHE A 54 1.56 1.81 -1.23
N GLU A 55 1.55 1.43 0.05
CA GLU A 55 0.56 0.50 0.61
C GLU A 55 -0.82 1.14 0.59
N HIS A 56 -0.90 2.41 0.95
CA HIS A 56 -2.14 3.16 0.85
C HIS A 56 -2.65 3.26 -0.59
N GLN A 57 -1.75 3.49 -1.56
CA GLN A 57 -2.12 3.54 -2.98
C GLN A 57 -2.73 2.22 -3.47
N ILE A 58 -2.22 1.08 -3.02
CA ILE A 58 -2.76 -0.23 -3.38
C ILE A 58 -4.15 -0.42 -2.79
N ILE A 59 -4.32 -0.07 -1.52
CA ILE A 59 -5.63 -0.13 -0.85
C ILE A 59 -6.61 0.78 -1.58
N TYR A 60 -6.21 2.02 -1.88
CA TYR A 60 -7.02 2.99 -2.61
C TYR A 60 -7.42 2.48 -4.00
N ASN A 61 -6.51 1.83 -4.72
CA ASN A 61 -6.80 1.26 -6.03
C ASN A 61 -7.73 0.04 -5.94
N ALA A 62 -7.53 -0.83 -4.94
CA ALA A 62 -8.38 -1.99 -4.72
C ALA A 62 -9.80 -1.54 -4.38
N LEU A 63 -9.98 -0.61 -3.44
CA LEU A 63 -11.30 -0.14 -3.00
C LEU A 63 -12.09 0.63 -4.07
N GLN A 64 -11.50 0.95 -5.21
CA GLN A 64 -12.22 1.48 -6.38
C GLN A 64 -12.92 0.40 -7.20
N LEU A 65 -12.66 -0.89 -6.95
CA LEU A 65 -13.26 -2.01 -7.67
C LEU A 65 -14.62 -2.37 -7.06
N ASP A 66 -15.58 -2.72 -7.93
CA ASP A 66 -17.00 -2.84 -7.59
C ASP A 66 -17.35 -4.08 -6.76
N ASN A 67 -16.52 -5.14 -6.80
CA ASN A 67 -16.78 -6.36 -6.05
C ASN A 67 -15.56 -6.87 -5.26
N PRO A 68 -15.79 -7.50 -4.09
CA PRO A 68 -14.72 -7.93 -3.20
C PRO A 68 -13.78 -8.98 -3.81
N ASP A 69 -14.27 -9.77 -4.77
CA ASP A 69 -13.45 -10.80 -5.43
C ASP A 69 -12.39 -10.15 -6.34
N GLU A 70 -12.76 -9.08 -7.06
CA GLU A 70 -11.84 -8.26 -7.84
C GLU A 70 -10.85 -7.50 -6.95
N GLN A 71 -11.30 -7.00 -5.80
CA GLN A 71 -10.42 -6.39 -4.79
C GLN A 71 -9.36 -7.38 -4.32
N ALA A 72 -9.78 -8.59 -3.94
CA ALA A 72 -8.87 -9.65 -3.52
C ALA A 72 -7.91 -10.05 -4.64
N ALA A 73 -8.39 -10.18 -5.88
CA ALA A 73 -7.55 -10.49 -7.04
C ALA A 73 -6.50 -9.41 -7.33
N ALA A 74 -6.87 -8.13 -7.21
CA ALA A 74 -5.95 -7.01 -7.40
C ALA A 74 -4.85 -6.99 -6.34
N ILE A 75 -5.20 -7.21 -5.06
CA ILE A 75 -4.21 -7.28 -3.98
C ILE A 75 -3.31 -8.51 -4.16
N ARG A 76 -3.85 -9.69 -4.53
CA ARG A 76 -3.05 -10.89 -4.82
C ARG A 76 -2.03 -10.66 -5.93
N ARG A 77 -2.38 -9.93 -6.99
CA ARG A 77 -1.44 -9.58 -8.07
C ARG A 77 -0.27 -8.75 -7.55
N GLU A 78 -0.55 -7.73 -6.74
CA GLU A 78 0.48 -6.89 -6.13
C GLU A 78 1.39 -7.69 -5.19
N VAL A 79 0.82 -8.63 -4.42
CA VAL A 79 1.60 -9.55 -3.58
C VAL A 79 2.53 -10.42 -4.43
N ALA A 80 2.04 -10.96 -5.55
CA ALA A 80 2.87 -11.74 -6.46
C ALA A 80 4.04 -10.92 -7.05
N THR A 81 3.80 -9.66 -7.43
CA THR A 81 4.85 -8.75 -7.91
C THR A 81 5.91 -8.48 -6.84
N ARG A 82 5.51 -8.34 -5.56
CA ARG A 82 6.47 -8.21 -4.45
C ARG A 82 7.28 -9.46 -4.22
N GLU A 83 6.66 -10.63 -4.30
CA GLU A 83 7.35 -11.91 -4.15
C GLU A 83 8.41 -12.09 -5.26
N GLU A 84 8.07 -11.74 -6.49
CA GLU A 84 9.01 -11.72 -7.61
C GLU A 84 10.17 -10.77 -7.36
N THR A 85 9.88 -9.53 -6.95
CA THR A 85 10.91 -8.54 -6.60
C THR A 85 11.82 -9.06 -5.49
N LEU A 86 11.27 -9.71 -4.46
CA LEU A 86 12.05 -10.28 -3.35
C LEU A 86 13.00 -11.38 -3.82
N ARG A 87 12.63 -12.18 -4.83
CA ARG A 87 13.53 -13.20 -5.41
C ARG A 87 14.76 -12.56 -6.06
N ASP A 88 14.63 -11.35 -6.60
CA ASP A 88 15.70 -10.63 -7.27
C ASP A 88 16.49 -9.68 -6.37
N ILE A 89 15.93 -9.25 -5.22
CA ILE A 89 16.58 -8.32 -4.27
C ILE A 89 18.01 -8.75 -3.87
N PRO A 90 18.30 -10.04 -3.56
CA PRO A 90 19.66 -10.45 -3.20
C PRO A 90 20.70 -10.20 -4.31
N ARG A 91 20.25 -10.12 -5.57
CA ARG A 91 21.09 -9.80 -6.74
C ARG A 91 21.21 -8.28 -6.96
N LEU A 92 20.27 -7.50 -6.43
CA LEU A 92 20.16 -6.04 -6.54
C LEU A 92 20.79 -5.34 -5.32
N LYS A 93 22.12 -5.40 -5.19
CA LYS A 93 22.88 -4.79 -4.07
C LYS A 93 22.61 -3.29 -3.83
N ARG A 94 22.10 -2.56 -4.82
CA ARG A 94 21.79 -1.12 -4.70
C ARG A 94 20.49 -0.85 -3.92
N VAL A 95 19.56 -1.80 -3.91
CA VAL A 95 18.22 -1.65 -3.30
C VAL A 95 18.16 -2.33 -1.93
N MET A 96 19.07 -3.27 -1.68
CA MET A 96 19.16 -3.96 -0.40
C MET A 96 19.57 -3.00 0.74
N PRO A 97 18.89 -3.04 1.90
CA PRO A 97 19.32 -2.28 3.06
C PRO A 97 20.76 -2.64 3.46
N LYS A 98 21.51 -1.64 3.93
CA LYS A 98 22.86 -1.87 4.45
C LYS A 98 22.77 -2.20 5.93
N PHE A 99 23.25 -3.37 6.31
CA PHE A 99 23.30 -3.79 7.70
C PHE A 99 24.71 -3.64 8.27
N VAL A 100 24.77 -3.28 9.55
CA VAL A 100 26.04 -3.15 10.29
C VAL A 100 26.49 -4.50 10.86
N VAL A 101 25.53 -5.39 11.14
CA VAL A 101 25.76 -6.73 11.68
C VAL A 101 25.77 -7.75 10.52
N LYS A 102 26.68 -8.74 10.59
CA LYS A 102 26.77 -9.81 9.61
C LYS A 102 25.49 -10.66 9.58
N ASP A 103 25.21 -11.30 8.45
CA ASP A 103 24.08 -12.23 8.23
C ASP A 103 22.67 -11.62 8.38
N MET A 104 22.55 -10.32 8.65
CA MET A 104 21.28 -9.60 8.69
C MET A 104 20.57 -9.55 7.34
N ASP A 105 21.33 -9.66 6.25
CA ASP A 105 20.80 -9.72 4.89
C ASP A 105 19.83 -10.90 4.75
N THR A 106 20.24 -12.08 5.21
CA THR A 106 19.42 -13.29 5.18
C THR A 106 18.19 -13.14 6.08
N LEU A 107 18.37 -12.64 7.31
CA LEU A 107 17.27 -12.42 8.25
C LEU A 107 16.21 -11.45 7.72
N PHE A 108 16.64 -10.38 7.05
CA PHE A 108 15.73 -9.43 6.42
C PHE A 108 14.92 -10.07 5.30
N ILE A 109 15.56 -10.86 4.43
CA ILE A 109 14.85 -11.55 3.34
C ILE A 109 13.83 -12.55 3.90
N ASP A 110 14.18 -13.28 4.96
CA ASP A 110 13.30 -14.24 5.60
C ASP A 110 12.11 -13.56 6.29
N GLU A 111 12.35 -12.44 6.99
CA GLU A 111 11.28 -11.64 7.61
C GLU A 111 10.31 -11.08 6.55
N VAL A 112 10.83 -10.52 5.46
CA VAL A 112 10.00 -10.00 4.36
C VAL A 112 9.20 -11.15 3.74
N ARG A 113 9.81 -12.32 3.52
CA ARG A 113 9.10 -13.51 3.02
C ARG A 113 7.99 -13.95 3.96
N GLN A 114 8.24 -13.94 5.27
CA GLN A 114 7.23 -14.29 6.28
C GLN A 114 6.06 -13.30 6.27
N SER A 115 6.33 -12.01 6.12
CA SER A 115 5.29 -10.98 6.01
C SER A 115 4.41 -11.16 4.75
N ILE A 116 5.01 -11.54 3.62
CA ILE A 116 4.29 -11.85 2.37
C ILE A 116 3.41 -13.09 2.57
N ASN A 117 3.95 -14.15 3.16
CA ASN A 117 3.20 -15.38 3.40
C ASN A 117 2.01 -15.17 4.35
N LEU A 118 2.19 -14.36 5.40
CA LEU A 118 1.10 -13.96 6.29
C LEU A 118 0.00 -13.23 5.52
N LEU A 119 0.38 -12.31 4.62
CA LEU A 119 -0.58 -11.59 3.80
C LEU A 119 -1.33 -12.51 2.82
N ILE A 120 -0.65 -13.48 2.21
CA ILE A 120 -1.31 -14.50 1.36
C ILE A 120 -2.33 -15.30 2.17
N SER A 121 -1.94 -15.80 3.34
CA SER A 121 -2.84 -16.55 4.23
C SER A 121 -4.06 -15.72 4.63
N ASN A 122 -3.85 -14.45 5.00
CA ASN A 122 -4.95 -13.53 5.31
C ASN A 122 -5.90 -13.34 4.10
N LEU A 123 -5.36 -13.17 2.88
CA LEU A 123 -6.17 -13.05 1.67
C LEU A 123 -6.92 -14.34 1.31
N GLU A 124 -6.36 -15.51 1.63
CA GLU A 124 -7.02 -16.81 1.46
C GLU A 124 -8.15 -17.04 2.46
N SER A 125 -8.05 -16.45 3.64
CA SER A 125 -9.14 -16.46 4.62
C SER A 125 -10.30 -15.50 4.31
N VAL A 126 -10.14 -14.57 3.36
CA VAL A 126 -11.22 -13.67 2.95
C VAL A 126 -12.29 -14.52 2.25
N PRO A 127 -13.53 -14.58 2.77
CA PRO A 127 -14.59 -15.34 2.13
C PRO A 127 -14.91 -14.71 0.77
N VAL A 128 -14.68 -15.48 -0.29
CA VAL A 128 -15.07 -15.13 -1.65
C VAL A 128 -16.59 -15.27 -1.73
N ALA A 129 -17.27 -14.28 -2.28
CA ALA A 129 -18.72 -14.37 -2.42
C ALA A 129 -19.05 -15.61 -3.27
N PRO A 130 -19.98 -16.50 -2.84
CA PRO A 130 -20.40 -17.58 -3.71
C PRO A 130 -20.96 -16.94 -4.97
N ARG A 131 -20.35 -17.25 -6.13
CA ARG A 131 -20.82 -16.81 -7.44
C ARG A 131 -22.33 -17.01 -7.46
N GLN A 132 -23.10 -15.93 -7.44
CA GLN A 132 -24.53 -16.03 -7.70
C GLN A 132 -24.63 -16.55 -9.12
N THR A 133 -24.90 -17.84 -9.25
CA THR A 133 -25.36 -18.43 -10.50
C THR A 133 -26.68 -17.77 -10.78
N LEU A 134 -26.66 -16.67 -11.55
CA LEU A 134 -27.86 -16.02 -12.06
C LEU A 134 -28.73 -17.11 -12.66
N GLY A 135 -29.83 -17.39 -11.95
CA GLY A 135 -30.68 -18.53 -12.21
C GLY A 135 -31.21 -18.47 -13.62
N ARG A 136 -30.85 -19.46 -14.44
CA ARG A 136 -31.59 -19.77 -15.65
C ARG A 136 -32.94 -20.34 -15.22
N LYS A 137 -33.89 -19.47 -14.88
CA LYS A 137 -35.30 -19.84 -14.71
C LYS A 137 -35.76 -20.46 -16.02
N LYS A 138 -35.83 -21.79 -16.04
CA LYS A 138 -36.48 -22.56 -17.11
C LYS A 138 -37.98 -22.32 -16.93
N GLU A 139 -38.54 -21.36 -17.66
CA GLU A 139 -39.99 -21.27 -17.86
C GLU A 139 -40.44 -22.58 -18.53
N LYS A 140 -40.99 -23.51 -17.73
CA LYS A 140 -41.80 -24.58 -18.27
C LYS A 140 -43.19 -24.01 -18.55
N ASN A 141 -43.39 -23.59 -19.79
CA ASN A 141 -44.72 -23.32 -20.33
C ASN A 141 -45.59 -24.56 -20.11
N LYS A 142 -46.71 -24.38 -19.40
CA LYS A 142 -47.87 -25.26 -19.45
C LYS A 142 -48.36 -25.28 -20.89
N SER A 143 -48.26 -26.43 -21.56
CA SER A 143 -49.14 -26.73 -22.68
C SER A 143 -50.13 -27.76 -22.19
N SER A 144 -51.38 -27.33 -22.10
CA SER A 144 -52.55 -28.18 -22.01
C SER A 144 -52.54 -29.25 -23.11
N ARG A 145 -52.89 -30.48 -22.75
CA ARG A 145 -53.74 -31.38 -23.52
C ARG A 145 -54.26 -32.46 -22.59
#